data_AF-A0A7S0MT33-F1
#
_entry.id   AF-A0A7S0MT33-F1
#
_cell.length_a   1.000
_cell.length_b   1.000
_cell.length_c   1.000
_cell.angle_alpha   90.00
_cell.angle_beta   90.00
_cell.angle_gamma   90.00
#
_symmetry.space_group_name_H-M   'P 1'
#
loop_
_entity.id
_entity.type
_entity.pdbx_description
1 polymer ?
#
loop_
_entity_poly.entity_id
_entity_poly.type
_entity_poly.pdbx_seq_one_letter_code
_entity_poly.pdbx_strand_id
1 'polypeptide(L)'
;MAATLTASASARLLAVKSQDGRVAQKLTPVATPIRANTAHLRAWKPVVVHRVSFSSRGSSSIHGRQTCATTRQANQIVAMAEELYPLPQTAESAVKQAVGAIKRGLAAGQTRQQVSILLPVEQRRENYMFTESMEYPENATAIYQTASLMAESIMKQLGVKERISSKRIDDDGEEGEPVGLFTTPSGDVTVVMMPTADVLNQLKEIETKQKGTVILMNPMWRTKGNIVSDFGFGPWRKRNEDFVAKFDAVYSLTEQRIGAASTLDPATGDYMGLGGVARILSCGTGQHQVFALGKDGSAECIATFPAPPEYKQLEEAFTTTRASLKKTRRGDGAESEEQRLKQTIGKQKTKAGTVDWSLKSAAEIKAAVQAGSVDPADVMAWDKTALRAALSAWDLPAAGRVDALRKRVIDKMKNPNA
;
A
#
# COMPACT_ATOMS: atom_id res chain seq x y z
N MET A 1 -21.18 -43.21 -19.02
CA MET A 1 -22.42 -42.44 -19.26
C MET A 1 -22.04 -40.98 -19.42
N ALA A 2 -22.42 -40.39 -20.54
CA ALA A 2 -21.89 -39.14 -21.09
C ALA A 2 -22.25 -37.91 -20.24
N ALA A 3 -21.29 -36.99 -20.09
CA ALA A 3 -21.52 -35.65 -19.59
C ALA A 3 -21.66 -34.68 -20.78
N THR A 4 -22.85 -34.11 -20.92
CA THR A 4 -23.22 -33.16 -21.97
C THR A 4 -22.86 -31.74 -21.51
N LEU A 5 -21.99 -31.07 -22.27
CA LEU A 5 -21.67 -29.64 -22.12
C LEU A 5 -22.66 -28.82 -22.98
N THR A 6 -23.45 -27.95 -22.36
CA THR A 6 -24.26 -26.94 -23.05
C THR A 6 -23.53 -25.59 -23.04
N ALA A 7 -23.13 -25.13 -24.22
CA ALA A 7 -22.59 -23.79 -24.44
C ALA A 7 -23.74 -22.80 -24.70
N SER A 8 -23.79 -21.70 -23.95
CA SER A 8 -24.71 -20.57 -24.17
C SER A 8 -24.00 -19.51 -25.01
N ALA A 9 -24.54 -19.23 -26.20
CA ALA A 9 -24.05 -18.18 -27.10
C ALA A 9 -24.75 -16.85 -26.80
N SER A 10 -23.97 -15.80 -26.48
CA SER A 10 -24.47 -14.42 -26.43
C SER A 10 -24.20 -13.73 -27.77
N ALA A 11 -25.26 -13.40 -28.51
CA ALA A 11 -25.19 -12.58 -29.72
C ALA A 11 -25.16 -11.08 -29.36
N ARG A 12 -24.13 -10.36 -29.80
CA ARG A 12 -24.09 -8.89 -29.76
C ARG A 12 -24.80 -8.31 -30.99
N LEU A 13 -25.84 -7.51 -30.76
CA LEU A 13 -26.52 -6.69 -31.76
C LEU A 13 -25.72 -5.38 -31.96
N LEU A 14 -25.16 -5.15 -33.15
CA LEU A 14 -24.66 -3.84 -33.56
C LEU A 14 -25.68 -3.24 -34.54
N ALA A 15 -26.36 -2.18 -34.09
CA ALA A 15 -27.28 -1.42 -34.92
C ALA A 15 -26.50 -0.40 -35.76
N VAL A 16 -26.49 -0.59 -37.08
CA VAL A 16 -26.04 0.43 -38.05
C VAL A 16 -27.27 0.94 -38.79
N LYS A 17 -27.56 2.24 -38.65
CA LYS A 17 -28.55 2.94 -39.49
C LYS A 17 -27.92 3.19 -40.86
N SER A 18 -28.56 2.70 -41.91
CA SER A 18 -28.40 3.22 -43.27
C SER A 18 -29.78 3.35 -43.91
N GLN A 19 -30.05 4.53 -44.45
CA GLN A 19 -31.22 4.83 -45.27
C GLN A 19 -31.14 4.06 -46.60
N ASP A 20 -32.32 3.76 -47.13
CA ASP A 20 -32.63 3.31 -48.50
C ASP A 20 -32.41 1.82 -48.87
N GLY A 21 -33.56 1.13 -49.02
CA GLY A 21 -33.85 0.39 -50.25
C GLY A 21 -33.37 -1.05 -50.42
N ARG A 22 -34.07 -2.01 -49.78
CA ARG A 22 -34.28 -3.42 -50.18
C ARG A 22 -33.12 -4.18 -50.87
N VAL A 23 -32.49 -5.15 -50.17
CA VAL A 23 -32.04 -6.42 -50.79
C VAL A 23 -32.15 -7.59 -49.79
N ALA A 24 -32.51 -8.75 -50.33
CA ALA A 24 -32.89 -10.02 -49.73
C ALA A 24 -31.91 -10.61 -48.69
N GLN A 25 -32.51 -11.23 -47.65
CA GLN A 25 -31.81 -12.12 -46.71
C GLN A 25 -31.46 -13.44 -47.39
N LYS A 26 -30.16 -13.75 -47.48
CA LYS A 26 -29.66 -15.09 -47.81
C LYS A 26 -28.71 -15.51 -46.69
N LEU A 27 -29.19 -16.38 -45.80
CA LEU A 27 -28.39 -17.02 -44.76
C LEU A 27 -27.53 -18.11 -45.41
N THR A 28 -26.23 -17.87 -45.54
CA THR A 28 -25.24 -18.90 -45.85
C THR A 28 -24.39 -19.16 -44.60
N PRO A 29 -24.36 -20.38 -44.06
CA PRO A 29 -23.43 -20.73 -42.98
C PRO A 29 -22.02 -20.82 -43.54
N VAL A 30 -21.16 -19.86 -43.18
CA VAL A 30 -19.71 -19.97 -43.43
C VAL A 30 -19.09 -20.71 -42.25
N ALA A 31 -18.88 -22.01 -42.43
CA ALA A 31 -18.03 -22.80 -41.55
C ALA A 31 -16.57 -22.35 -41.74
N THR A 32 -16.00 -21.67 -40.73
CA THR A 32 -14.56 -21.42 -40.66
C THR A 32 -13.92 -22.46 -39.74
N PRO A 33 -12.92 -23.23 -40.20
CA PRO A 33 -12.26 -24.22 -39.38
C PRO A 33 -11.37 -23.54 -38.33
N ILE A 34 -11.65 -23.81 -37.04
CA ILE A 34 -10.75 -23.50 -35.94
C ILE A 34 -9.54 -24.43 -36.08
N ARG A 35 -8.41 -23.90 -36.55
CA ARG A 35 -7.10 -24.56 -36.42
C ARG A 35 -6.70 -24.51 -34.95
N ALA A 36 -6.88 -25.63 -34.27
CA ALA A 36 -6.25 -25.90 -32.98
C ALA A 36 -4.74 -26.00 -33.20
N ASN A 37 -4.00 -24.95 -32.80
CA ASN A 37 -2.55 -25.03 -32.76
C ASN A 37 -2.15 -25.65 -31.42
N THR A 38 -1.96 -26.96 -31.45
CA THR A 38 -1.49 -27.78 -30.34
C THR A 38 0.03 -27.84 -30.46
N ALA A 39 0.78 -27.04 -29.69
CA ALA A 39 2.22 -27.22 -29.57
C ALA A 39 2.76 -26.68 -28.23
N HIS A 40 3.35 -27.61 -27.47
CA HIS A 40 4.30 -27.45 -26.37
C HIS A 40 3.77 -27.21 -24.95
N LEU A 41 3.03 -28.20 -24.45
CA LEU A 41 3.26 -28.70 -23.09
C LEU A 41 4.64 -29.39 -23.06
N ARG A 42 5.69 -28.70 -22.58
CA ARG A 42 6.93 -29.35 -22.16
C ARG A 42 6.84 -29.65 -20.66
N ALA A 43 6.64 -30.94 -20.39
CA ALA A 43 6.81 -31.55 -19.09
C ALA A 43 8.14 -31.14 -18.45
N TRP A 44 8.07 -30.60 -17.24
CA TRP A 44 9.23 -30.43 -16.38
C TRP A 44 9.68 -31.82 -15.91
N LYS A 45 10.85 -32.26 -16.37
CA LYS A 45 11.55 -33.40 -15.78
C LYS A 45 12.34 -32.90 -14.56
N PRO A 46 12.33 -33.60 -13.42
CA PRO A 46 13.17 -33.24 -12.29
C PRO A 46 14.65 -33.44 -12.68
N VAL A 47 15.45 -32.39 -12.53
CA VAL A 47 16.91 -32.49 -12.64
C VAL A 47 17.42 -33.08 -11.32
N VAL A 48 17.92 -34.32 -11.40
CA VAL A 48 18.72 -34.95 -10.35
C VAL A 48 20.07 -34.22 -10.30
N VAL A 49 20.32 -33.47 -9.23
CA VAL A 49 21.64 -32.89 -8.97
C VAL A 49 22.51 -33.96 -8.34
N HIS A 50 23.49 -34.46 -9.09
CA HIS A 50 24.55 -35.31 -8.58
C HIS A 50 25.41 -34.53 -7.56
N ARG A 51 25.54 -35.12 -6.37
CA ARG A 51 26.40 -34.63 -5.29
C ARG A 51 27.87 -34.83 -5.69
N VAL A 52 28.55 -33.77 -6.11
CA VAL A 52 30.01 -33.79 -6.30
C VAL A 52 30.65 -33.52 -4.94
N SER A 53 31.25 -34.55 -4.35
CA SER A 53 32.06 -34.44 -3.14
C SER A 53 33.45 -33.91 -3.49
N PHE A 54 33.79 -32.70 -3.05
CA PHE A 54 35.18 -32.27 -2.95
C PHE A 54 35.71 -32.59 -1.56
N SER A 55 36.71 -33.48 -1.52
CA SER A 55 37.50 -33.77 -0.33
C SER A 55 38.61 -32.73 -0.20
N SER A 56 38.66 -32.00 0.91
CA SER A 56 39.88 -31.29 1.33
C SER A 56 40.30 -31.80 2.71
N ARG A 57 41.28 -32.71 2.71
CA ARG A 57 42.16 -32.95 3.85
C ARG A 57 43.23 -31.86 3.85
N GLY A 58 43.50 -31.26 5.01
CA GLY A 58 44.61 -30.30 5.14
C GLY A 58 44.54 -29.45 6.39
N SER A 59 44.68 -30.10 7.55
CA SER A 59 44.90 -29.48 8.86
C SER A 59 46.20 -28.67 8.88
N SER A 60 46.16 -27.44 9.40
CA SER A 60 47.29 -26.79 10.09
C SER A 60 46.76 -25.71 11.02
N SER A 61 46.94 -25.96 12.32
CA SER A 61 46.55 -25.12 13.45
C SER A 61 47.41 -23.86 13.55
N ILE A 62 46.79 -22.69 13.70
CA ILE A 62 47.40 -21.54 14.38
C ILE A 62 46.36 -21.01 15.39
N HIS A 63 46.62 -21.27 16.67
CA HIS A 63 45.92 -20.66 17.79
C HIS A 63 46.43 -19.23 17.96
N GLY A 64 45.53 -18.24 17.93
CA GLY A 64 45.94 -16.85 18.10
C GLY A 64 44.81 -15.83 18.09
N ARG A 65 43.83 -15.99 18.99
CA ARG A 65 43.06 -14.88 19.61
C ARG A 65 42.36 -13.90 18.64
N GLN A 66 41.29 -14.36 17.98
CA GLN A 66 40.26 -13.45 17.45
C GLN A 66 39.14 -13.33 18.48
N THR A 67 39.01 -12.13 19.05
CA THR A 67 37.90 -11.71 19.90
C THR A 67 36.59 -11.79 19.12
N CYS A 68 35.66 -12.53 19.71
CA CYS A 68 34.30 -12.78 19.26
C CYS A 68 33.55 -11.49 18.91
N ALA A 69 33.37 -11.21 17.61
CA ALA A 69 32.60 -10.07 17.10
C ALA A 69 31.72 -10.45 15.89
N THR A 70 31.22 -11.69 15.86
CA THR A 70 30.44 -12.23 14.73
C THR A 70 29.12 -12.88 15.15
N THR A 71 28.49 -12.38 16.22
CA THR A 71 27.14 -12.82 16.64
C THR A 71 26.33 -11.67 17.24
N ARG A 72 26.20 -10.57 16.51
CA ARG A 72 25.38 -9.41 16.92
C ARG A 72 24.50 -8.82 15.80
N GLN A 73 24.22 -9.60 14.75
CA GLN A 73 23.39 -9.19 13.61
C GLN A 73 22.02 -9.88 13.53
N ALA A 74 21.64 -10.64 14.56
CA ALA A 74 20.40 -11.44 14.57
C ALA A 74 19.33 -10.96 15.56
N ASN A 75 19.39 -9.73 16.08
CA ASN A 75 18.34 -9.19 16.96
C ASN A 75 18.33 -7.64 16.90
N GLN A 76 17.86 -7.09 15.78
CA GLN A 76 17.50 -5.67 15.70
C GLN A 76 16.05 -5.52 15.26
N ILE A 77 15.14 -6.03 16.09
CA ILE A 77 13.85 -5.37 16.31
C ILE A 77 14.21 -4.13 17.15
N VAL A 78 14.55 -3.02 16.49
CA VAL A 78 14.99 -1.80 17.16
C VAL A 78 13.80 -1.20 17.92
N ALA A 79 14.08 -0.71 19.13
CA ALA A 79 13.15 0.00 19.97
C ALA A 79 12.57 1.24 19.25
N MET A 80 11.24 1.35 19.33
CA MET A 80 10.34 2.52 19.31
C MET A 80 10.71 3.68 18.38
N ALA A 81 9.88 3.90 17.35
CA ALA A 81 9.88 5.13 16.57
C ALA A 81 9.69 6.35 17.48
N GLU A 82 10.53 7.38 17.30
CA GLU A 82 10.38 8.69 17.97
C GLU A 82 9.09 9.41 17.52
N GLU A 83 8.53 9.03 16.35
CA GLU A 83 7.26 9.47 15.80
C GLU A 83 6.56 8.30 15.06
N LEU A 84 5.52 7.73 15.66
CA LEU A 84 4.65 6.74 15.00
C LEU A 84 3.65 7.46 14.09
N TYR A 85 3.49 6.95 12.88
CA TYR A 85 2.50 7.46 11.93
C TYR A 85 1.31 6.51 11.94
N PRO A 86 0.07 7.03 12.03
CA PRO A 86 -1.12 6.19 12.04
C PRO A 86 -1.26 5.44 10.72
N LEU A 87 -1.70 4.18 10.77
CA LEU A 87 -2.06 3.44 9.56
C LEU A 87 -3.31 4.05 8.91
N PRO A 88 -3.25 4.47 7.63
CA PRO A 88 -4.43 4.96 6.91
C PRO A 88 -5.56 3.93 6.85
N GLN A 89 -6.75 4.34 7.27
CA GLN A 89 -7.96 3.51 7.28
C GLN A 89 -8.84 3.73 6.05
N THR A 90 -8.56 4.77 5.26
CA THR A 90 -9.26 5.12 4.02
C THR A 90 -8.25 5.57 2.96
N ALA A 91 -8.61 5.45 1.68
CA ALA A 91 -7.79 5.96 0.58
C ALA A 91 -7.55 7.48 0.70
N GLU A 92 -8.53 8.24 1.16
CA GLU A 92 -8.39 9.69 1.37
C GLU A 92 -7.38 10.02 2.48
N SER A 93 -7.41 9.28 3.60
CA SER A 93 -6.41 9.43 4.67
C SER A 93 -5.00 9.07 4.19
N ALA A 94 -4.87 8.06 3.32
CA ALA A 94 -3.60 7.68 2.72
C ALA A 94 -3.08 8.78 1.78
N VAL A 95 -3.96 9.39 0.98
CA VAL A 95 -3.61 10.54 0.13
C VAL A 95 -3.15 11.73 0.98
N LYS A 96 -3.89 12.10 2.04
CA LYS A 96 -3.48 13.19 2.95
C LYS A 96 -2.11 12.93 3.57
N GLN A 97 -1.87 11.69 4.02
CA GLN A 97 -0.59 11.30 4.61
C GLN A 97 0.56 11.38 3.59
N ALA A 98 0.34 10.88 2.37
CA ALA A 98 1.30 10.99 1.27
C ALA A 98 1.59 12.46 0.90
N VAL A 99 0.57 13.32 0.80
CA VAL A 99 0.73 14.76 0.56
C VAL A 99 1.55 15.43 1.66
N GLY A 100 1.30 15.07 2.93
CA GLY A 100 2.10 15.55 4.06
C GLY A 100 3.56 15.16 3.93
N ALA A 101 3.84 13.91 3.54
CA ALA A 101 5.20 13.44 3.31
C ALA A 101 5.88 14.13 2.12
N ILE A 102 5.17 14.34 1.01
CA ILE A 102 5.66 15.09 -0.16
C ILE A 102 6.04 16.52 0.23
N LYS A 103 5.18 17.20 0.99
CA LYS A 103 5.44 18.58 1.48
C LYS A 103 6.67 18.64 2.38
N ARG A 104 6.88 17.63 3.24
CA ARG A 104 8.11 17.54 4.05
C ARG A 104 9.35 17.33 3.18
N GLY A 105 9.26 16.45 2.17
CA GLY A 105 10.36 16.26 1.21
C GLY A 105 10.70 17.54 0.44
N LEU A 106 9.68 18.28 -0.01
CA LEU A 106 9.86 19.58 -0.67
C LEU A 106 10.54 20.59 0.26
N ALA A 107 10.11 20.67 1.53
CA ALA A 107 10.74 21.54 2.53
C ALA A 107 12.20 21.16 2.81
N ALA A 108 12.56 19.88 2.63
CA ALA A 108 13.94 19.39 2.70
C ALA A 108 14.73 19.56 1.39
N GLY A 109 14.15 20.20 0.37
CA GLY A 109 14.80 20.43 -0.93
C GLY A 109 14.72 19.25 -1.91
N GLN A 110 13.95 18.20 -1.60
CA GLN A 110 13.79 17.04 -2.47
C GLN A 110 12.80 17.37 -3.59
N THR A 111 13.28 17.53 -4.82
CA THR A 111 12.44 17.83 -6.00
C THR A 111 12.21 16.61 -6.90
N ARG A 112 12.81 15.46 -6.55
CA ARG A 112 12.64 14.17 -7.22
C ARG A 112 12.19 13.18 -6.16
N GLN A 113 10.91 12.84 -6.18
CA GLN A 113 10.29 12.07 -5.11
C GLN A 113 9.58 10.83 -5.65
N GLN A 114 9.52 9.78 -4.85
CA GLN A 114 8.78 8.56 -5.11
C GLN A 114 7.73 8.34 -4.01
N VAL A 115 6.52 8.02 -4.45
CA VAL A 115 5.36 7.76 -3.60
C VAL A 115 4.79 6.41 -4.01
N SER A 116 4.75 5.45 -3.09
CA SER A 116 4.01 4.20 -3.26
C SER A 116 2.80 4.23 -2.35
N ILE A 117 1.60 4.24 -2.91
CA ILE A 117 0.35 4.28 -2.15
C ILE A 117 -0.52 3.08 -2.52
N LEU A 118 -1.14 2.46 -1.52
CA LEU A 118 -2.06 1.36 -1.72
C LEU A 118 -3.33 1.88 -2.42
N LEU A 119 -3.63 1.33 -3.60
CA LEU A 119 -4.79 1.75 -4.40
C LEU A 119 -6.09 1.13 -3.85
N PRO A 120 -7.22 1.87 -3.82
CA PRO A 120 -8.53 1.35 -3.44
C PRO A 120 -9.19 0.57 -4.59
N VAL A 121 -8.49 -0.49 -5.02
CA VAL A 121 -8.94 -1.45 -6.03
C VAL A 121 -9.56 -2.67 -5.35
N GLU A 122 -10.38 -3.41 -6.08
CA GLU A 122 -11.05 -4.62 -5.58
C GLU A 122 -11.88 -4.33 -4.31
N GLN A 123 -11.84 -5.19 -3.29
CA GLN A 123 -12.60 -4.98 -2.04
C GLN A 123 -12.11 -3.76 -1.25
N ARG A 124 -10.89 -3.26 -1.52
CA ARG A 124 -10.38 -2.04 -0.87
C ARG A 124 -11.13 -0.79 -1.31
N ARG A 125 -11.92 -0.87 -2.40
CA ARG A 125 -12.85 0.19 -2.81
C ARG A 125 -13.98 0.36 -1.80
N GLU A 126 -14.46 -0.74 -1.21
CA GLU A 126 -15.55 -0.73 -0.22
C GLU A 126 -15.01 -0.55 1.18
N ASN A 127 -13.95 -1.29 1.52
CA ASN A 127 -13.30 -1.21 2.81
C ASN A 127 -11.78 -1.26 2.62
N TYR A 128 -11.14 -0.12 2.81
CA TYR A 128 -9.69 0.00 2.64
C TYR A 128 -8.90 -0.89 3.58
N MET A 129 -9.49 -1.41 4.67
CA MET A 129 -8.87 -2.33 5.63
C MET A 129 -9.08 -3.82 5.32
N PHE A 130 -9.70 -4.14 4.19
CA PHE A 130 -9.96 -5.52 3.80
C PHE A 130 -8.65 -6.26 3.48
N THR A 131 -8.54 -7.50 3.98
CA THR A 131 -7.31 -8.30 3.94
C THR A 131 -7.40 -9.52 3.03
N GLU A 132 -8.57 -9.87 2.49
CA GLU A 132 -8.72 -11.03 1.59
C GLU A 132 -8.51 -10.59 0.14
N SER A 133 -7.86 -11.44 -0.67
CA SER A 133 -7.68 -11.21 -2.09
C SER A 133 -8.93 -11.67 -2.84
N MET A 134 -9.30 -10.99 -3.92
CA MET A 134 -10.30 -11.52 -4.85
C MET A 134 -9.78 -12.78 -5.54
N GLU A 135 -10.71 -13.64 -5.96
CA GLU A 135 -10.44 -14.76 -6.86
C GLU A 135 -10.07 -14.30 -8.28
N TYR A 136 -10.44 -13.06 -8.65
CA TYR A 136 -10.17 -12.47 -9.96
C TYR A 136 -9.54 -11.08 -9.83
N PRO A 137 -8.39 -10.84 -10.46
CA PRO A 137 -7.72 -9.55 -10.41
C PRO A 137 -8.54 -8.47 -11.14
N GLU A 138 -8.49 -7.25 -10.63
CA GLU A 138 -9.10 -6.11 -11.31
C GLU A 138 -8.40 -5.82 -12.66
N ASN A 139 -9.16 -5.36 -13.66
CA ASN A 139 -8.60 -5.06 -14.97
C ASN A 139 -7.65 -3.84 -14.92
N ALA A 140 -6.63 -3.83 -15.79
CA ALA A 140 -5.61 -2.79 -15.80
C ALA A 140 -6.19 -1.37 -16.00
N THR A 141 -7.25 -1.24 -16.81
CA THR A 141 -7.94 0.04 -17.05
C THR A 141 -8.54 0.62 -15.77
N ALA A 142 -9.20 -0.19 -14.94
CA ALA A 142 -9.80 0.25 -13.70
C ALA A 142 -8.75 0.57 -12.63
N ILE A 143 -7.65 -0.19 -12.59
CA ILE A 143 -6.48 0.14 -11.77
C ILE A 143 -5.92 1.51 -12.17
N TYR A 144 -5.70 1.74 -13.48
CA TYR A 144 -5.21 3.00 -14.02
C TYR A 144 -6.12 4.19 -13.70
N GLN A 145 -7.43 4.02 -13.90
CA GLN A 145 -8.42 5.06 -13.58
C GLN A 145 -8.41 5.39 -12.08
N THR A 146 -8.34 4.37 -11.23
CA THR A 146 -8.25 4.55 -9.77
C THR A 146 -6.98 5.29 -9.38
N ALA A 147 -5.84 4.88 -9.92
CA ALA A 147 -4.56 5.55 -9.70
C ALA A 147 -4.59 7.00 -10.19
N SER A 148 -5.23 7.27 -11.34
CA SER A 148 -5.34 8.61 -11.93
C SER A 148 -6.09 9.57 -11.01
N LEU A 149 -7.21 9.12 -10.45
CA LEU A 149 -7.98 9.90 -9.48
C LEU A 149 -7.17 10.21 -8.21
N MET A 150 -6.36 9.26 -7.74
CA MET A 150 -5.47 9.47 -6.61
C MET A 150 -4.35 10.47 -6.93
N ALA A 151 -3.73 10.36 -8.12
CA ALA A 151 -2.70 11.30 -8.58
C ALA A 151 -3.25 12.73 -8.67
N GLU A 152 -4.43 12.91 -9.26
CA GLU A 152 -5.11 14.20 -9.28
C GLU A 152 -5.42 14.73 -7.88
N SER A 153 -5.89 13.87 -6.97
CA SER A 153 -6.18 14.26 -5.59
C SER A 153 -4.93 14.74 -4.85
N ILE A 154 -3.80 14.03 -5.02
CA ILE A 154 -2.49 14.45 -4.49
C ILE A 154 -2.13 15.84 -5.03
N MET A 155 -2.19 16.04 -6.35
CA MET A 155 -1.83 17.32 -6.97
C MET A 155 -2.73 18.48 -6.48
N LYS A 156 -4.04 18.27 -6.42
CA LYS A 156 -4.99 19.27 -5.88
C LYS A 156 -4.63 19.65 -4.44
N GLN A 157 -4.31 18.68 -3.59
CA GLN A 157 -3.94 18.92 -2.19
C GLN A 157 -2.52 19.50 -1.98
N LEU A 158 -1.65 19.39 -2.98
CA LEU A 158 -0.38 20.14 -3.03
C LEU A 158 -0.59 21.64 -3.31
N GLY A 159 -1.82 22.08 -3.56
CA GLY A 159 -2.15 23.49 -3.78
C GLY A 159 -2.33 23.86 -5.25
N VAL A 160 -2.40 22.86 -6.15
CA VAL A 160 -2.68 23.09 -7.56
C VAL A 160 -4.15 23.48 -7.72
N LYS A 161 -4.40 24.77 -7.96
CA LYS A 161 -5.74 25.32 -8.21
C LYS A 161 -6.12 25.33 -9.69
N GLU A 162 -5.13 25.15 -10.55
CA GLU A 162 -5.27 25.21 -12.01
C GLU A 162 -5.69 23.86 -12.59
N ARG A 163 -6.13 23.86 -13.85
CA ARG A 163 -6.48 22.63 -14.56
C ARG A 163 -5.23 21.78 -14.78
N ILE A 164 -5.21 20.60 -14.18
CA ILE A 164 -4.16 19.59 -14.38
C ILE A 164 -4.26 19.06 -15.82
N SER A 165 -3.14 19.05 -16.55
CA SER A 165 -3.04 18.34 -17.82
C SER A 165 -2.70 16.88 -17.55
N SER A 166 -3.46 15.95 -18.13
CA SER A 166 -3.23 14.51 -18.03
C SER A 166 -3.11 13.90 -19.42
N LYS A 167 -2.09 13.10 -19.66
CA LYS A 167 -1.97 12.28 -20.88
C LYS A 167 -1.31 10.93 -20.58
N ARG A 168 -1.49 9.96 -21.46
CA ARG A 168 -0.68 8.74 -21.47
C ARG A 168 0.67 9.00 -22.11
N ILE A 169 1.69 8.26 -21.69
CA ILE A 169 3.03 8.30 -22.28
C ILE A 169 3.53 6.91 -22.70
N ASP A 170 2.81 5.85 -22.36
CA ASP A 170 3.05 4.51 -22.89
C ASP A 170 2.58 4.42 -24.34
N ASP A 171 3.52 4.16 -25.28
CA ASP A 171 3.40 4.03 -26.75
C ASP A 171 1.96 3.93 -27.32
N ASP A 172 1.25 5.06 -27.28
CA ASP A 172 -0.16 5.26 -27.66
C ASP A 172 -1.18 4.24 -27.09
N GLY A 173 -0.80 3.49 -26.07
CA GLY A 173 -1.64 2.55 -25.35
C GLY A 173 -2.05 1.30 -26.12
N GLU A 174 -1.34 0.97 -27.21
CA GLU A 174 -1.60 -0.23 -28.01
C GLU A 174 -0.97 -1.49 -27.39
N GLU A 175 0.25 -1.37 -26.86
CA GLU A 175 1.01 -2.49 -26.30
C GLU A 175 1.77 -2.03 -25.03
N GLY A 176 1.13 -2.08 -23.86
CA GLY A 176 1.81 -1.74 -22.60
C GLY A 176 0.90 -1.59 -21.40
N GLU A 177 1.51 -1.61 -20.21
CA GLU A 177 0.84 -1.18 -18.99
C GLU A 177 0.67 0.34 -19.02
N PRO A 178 -0.51 0.86 -18.67
CA PRO A 178 -0.82 2.27 -18.88
C PRO A 178 -0.03 3.19 -17.92
N VAL A 179 0.67 4.18 -18.47
CA VAL A 179 1.48 5.15 -17.72
C VAL A 179 0.90 6.55 -17.86
N GLY A 180 0.57 7.19 -16.73
CA GLY A 180 -0.02 8.53 -16.72
C GLY A 180 1.01 9.62 -16.49
N LEU A 181 0.95 10.69 -17.26
CA LEU A 181 1.68 11.94 -17.01
C LEU A 181 0.71 13.04 -16.65
N PHE A 182 0.84 13.58 -15.45
CA PHE A 182 0.06 14.69 -14.93
C PHE A 182 0.98 15.89 -14.71
N THR A 183 0.65 17.05 -15.27
CA THR A 183 1.49 18.24 -15.19
C THR A 183 0.64 19.47 -14.88
N THR A 184 1.15 20.35 -14.01
CA THR A 184 0.55 21.68 -13.79
C THR A 184 0.83 22.59 -14.99
N PRO A 185 -0.06 23.54 -15.33
CA PRO A 185 0.20 24.49 -16.41
C PRO A 185 1.50 25.28 -16.22
N SER A 186 1.83 25.62 -14.96
CA SER A 186 3.10 26.27 -14.60
C SER A 186 4.34 25.39 -14.79
N GLY A 187 4.18 24.07 -14.83
CA GLY A 187 5.30 23.12 -14.81
C GLY A 187 6.02 23.05 -13.46
N ASP A 188 5.38 23.44 -12.36
CA ASP A 188 5.98 23.36 -11.02
C ASP A 188 5.90 21.94 -10.43
N VAL A 189 4.88 21.17 -10.80
CA VAL A 189 4.68 19.79 -10.33
C VAL A 189 4.31 18.90 -11.50
N THR A 190 5.08 17.82 -11.64
CA THR A 190 4.80 16.72 -12.57
C THR A 190 4.69 15.44 -11.78
N VAL A 191 3.61 14.69 -11.99
CA VAL A 191 3.43 13.34 -11.47
C VAL A 191 3.47 12.36 -12.63
N VAL A 192 4.39 11.41 -12.58
CA VAL A 192 4.41 10.25 -13.47
C VAL A 192 3.84 9.08 -12.68
N MET A 193 2.66 8.65 -13.08
CA MET A 193 1.87 7.64 -12.41
C MET A 193 2.06 6.28 -13.06
N MET A 194 2.31 5.27 -12.23
CA MET A 194 2.56 3.89 -12.62
C MET A 194 3.67 3.73 -13.68
N PRO A 195 4.83 4.41 -13.55
CA PRO A 195 5.87 4.28 -14.55
C PRO A 195 6.42 2.84 -14.58
N THR A 196 6.62 2.34 -15.79
CA THR A 196 7.27 1.06 -16.10
C THR A 196 8.71 1.27 -16.57
N ALA A 197 9.48 0.18 -16.69
CA ALA A 197 10.85 0.27 -17.20
C ALA A 197 10.90 0.69 -18.68
N ASP A 198 9.84 0.41 -19.45
CA ASP A 198 9.77 0.70 -20.89
C ASP A 198 9.77 2.21 -21.17
N VAL A 199 9.17 3.01 -20.28
CA VAL A 199 9.10 4.47 -20.39
C VAL A 199 10.29 5.21 -19.77
N LEU A 200 11.37 4.53 -19.38
CA LEU A 200 12.52 5.15 -18.70
C LEU A 200 13.20 6.25 -19.54
N ASN A 201 13.24 6.11 -20.86
CA ASN A 201 13.84 7.13 -21.73
C ASN A 201 12.99 8.41 -21.72
N GLN A 202 11.67 8.26 -21.85
CA GLN A 202 10.73 9.38 -21.75
C GLN A 202 10.80 10.03 -20.36
N LEU A 203 10.94 9.22 -19.30
CA LEU A 203 11.07 9.72 -17.93
C LEU A 203 12.34 10.55 -17.73
N LYS A 204 13.47 10.14 -18.31
CA LYS A 204 14.72 10.94 -18.31
C LYS A 204 14.55 12.28 -19.03
N GLU A 205 13.82 12.29 -20.15
CA GLU A 205 13.52 13.53 -20.87
C GLU A 205 12.63 14.47 -20.04
N ILE A 206 11.59 13.94 -19.42
CA ILE A 206 10.71 14.69 -18.51
C ILE A 206 11.54 15.29 -17.38
N GLU A 207 12.39 14.47 -16.73
CA GLU A 207 13.26 14.89 -15.63
C GLU A 207 14.21 16.03 -16.04
N THR A 208 14.76 15.97 -17.26
CA THR A 208 15.70 16.98 -17.77
C THR A 208 14.99 18.29 -18.13
N LYS A 209 13.77 18.22 -18.67
CA LYS A 209 12.98 19.39 -19.08
C LYS A 209 12.31 20.07 -17.86
N GLN A 210 12.05 19.32 -16.80
CA GLN A 210 11.25 19.77 -15.67
C GLN A 210 12.09 20.52 -14.63
N LYS A 211 11.81 21.83 -14.50
CA LYS A 211 12.42 22.71 -13.49
C LYS A 211 11.81 22.52 -12.10
N GLY A 212 10.54 22.12 -12.04
CA GLY A 212 9.80 21.87 -10.81
C GLY A 212 10.04 20.48 -10.21
N THR A 213 9.10 20.07 -9.38
CA THR A 213 9.11 18.75 -8.73
C THR A 213 8.63 17.67 -9.69
N VAL A 214 9.31 16.53 -9.71
CA VAL A 214 8.87 15.31 -10.38
C VAL A 214 8.58 14.25 -9.33
N ILE A 215 7.37 13.69 -9.35
CA ILE A 215 6.91 12.66 -8.44
C ILE A 215 6.65 11.38 -9.25
N LEU A 216 7.29 10.28 -8.88
CA LEU A 216 6.94 8.95 -9.36
C LEU A 216 5.92 8.35 -8.41
N MET A 217 4.68 8.17 -8.88
CA MET A 217 3.63 7.56 -8.10
C MET A 217 3.46 6.11 -8.52
N ASN A 218 3.55 5.17 -7.57
CA ASN A 218 3.39 3.74 -7.75
C ASN A 218 4.24 3.14 -8.89
N PRO A 219 5.57 3.34 -8.90
CA PRO A 219 6.43 2.71 -9.91
C PRO A 219 6.25 1.19 -9.91
N MET A 220 6.21 0.60 -11.11
CA MET A 220 5.87 -0.81 -11.32
C MET A 220 7.10 -1.72 -11.44
N TRP A 221 8.29 -1.14 -11.57
CA TRP A 221 9.55 -1.90 -11.59
C TRP A 221 9.97 -2.37 -10.19
N ARG A 222 10.78 -3.42 -10.15
CA ARG A 222 11.42 -3.94 -8.94
C ARG A 222 12.93 -3.72 -9.01
N THR A 223 13.47 -3.08 -7.98
CA THR A 223 14.91 -2.84 -7.84
C THR A 223 15.67 -4.03 -7.23
N LYS A 224 14.95 -4.96 -6.59
CA LYS A 224 15.51 -6.15 -5.93
C LYS A 224 14.61 -7.37 -6.16
N GLY A 225 15.22 -8.56 -6.15
CA GLY A 225 14.50 -9.84 -6.10
C GLY A 225 14.11 -10.46 -7.45
N ASN A 226 14.29 -9.77 -8.58
CA ASN A 226 14.07 -10.38 -9.90
C ASN A 226 15.35 -11.08 -10.40
N ILE A 227 15.21 -12.26 -11.03
CA ILE A 227 16.31 -12.99 -11.67
C ILE A 227 16.87 -12.17 -12.84
N VAL A 228 15.99 -11.47 -13.57
CA VAL A 228 16.33 -10.51 -14.62
C VAL A 228 15.88 -9.14 -14.15
N SER A 229 16.79 -8.17 -14.17
CA SER A 229 16.47 -6.80 -13.79
C SER A 229 15.56 -6.16 -14.83
N ASP A 230 14.51 -5.47 -14.37
CA ASP A 230 13.63 -4.67 -15.23
C ASP A 230 14.40 -3.55 -15.94
N PHE A 231 15.57 -3.17 -15.41
CA PHE A 231 16.42 -2.10 -15.93
C PHE A 231 17.39 -2.56 -17.03
N GLY A 232 17.30 -3.81 -17.47
CA GLY A 232 18.13 -4.40 -18.52
C GLY A 232 19.44 -5.01 -18.00
N PHE A 233 20.47 -5.04 -18.85
CA PHE A 233 21.73 -5.74 -18.58
C PHE A 233 22.96 -4.83 -18.69
N GLY A 234 24.05 -5.23 -18.02
CA GLY A 234 25.36 -4.59 -18.13
C GLY A 234 25.37 -3.11 -17.70
N PRO A 235 26.13 -2.24 -18.39
CA PRO A 235 26.24 -0.82 -18.04
C PRO A 235 24.94 -0.01 -18.18
N TRP A 236 23.96 -0.51 -18.95
CA TRP A 236 22.65 0.14 -19.09
C TRP A 236 21.81 -0.03 -17.83
N ARG A 237 21.86 -1.23 -17.23
CA ARG A 237 21.22 -1.52 -15.93
C ARG A 237 21.65 -0.52 -14.87
N LYS A 238 22.96 -0.37 -14.67
CA LYS A 238 23.50 0.54 -13.65
C LYS A 238 23.04 1.98 -13.88
N ARG A 239 23.08 2.47 -15.11
CA ARG A 239 22.63 3.84 -15.44
C ARG A 239 21.14 4.06 -15.17
N ASN A 240 20.31 3.05 -15.40
CA ASN A 240 18.88 3.10 -15.12
C ASN A 240 18.60 3.01 -13.62
N GLU A 241 19.31 2.15 -12.89
CA GLU A 241 19.26 2.08 -11.42
C GLU A 241 19.71 3.41 -10.79
N ASP A 242 20.83 3.98 -11.24
CA ASP A 242 21.36 5.27 -10.79
C ASP A 242 20.38 6.42 -11.08
N PHE A 243 19.67 6.36 -12.22
CA PHE A 243 18.63 7.34 -12.56
C PHE A 243 17.43 7.26 -11.62
N VAL A 244 16.89 6.05 -11.39
CA VAL A 244 15.75 5.85 -10.48
C VAL A 244 16.14 6.19 -9.04
N ALA A 245 17.38 5.91 -8.64
CA ALA A 245 17.91 6.24 -7.31
C ALA A 245 17.96 7.75 -7.02
N LYS A 246 17.81 8.63 -8.04
CA LYS A 246 17.64 10.07 -7.82
C LYS A 246 16.32 10.43 -7.13
N PHE A 247 15.32 9.55 -7.19
CA PHE A 247 13.99 9.80 -6.64
C PHE A 247 13.91 9.29 -5.21
N ASP A 248 13.84 10.22 -4.27
CA ASP A 248 13.76 9.89 -2.85
C ASP A 248 12.39 9.27 -2.53
N ALA A 249 12.39 8.07 -1.92
CA ALA A 249 11.17 7.46 -1.42
C ALA A 249 10.62 8.23 -0.21
N VAL A 250 9.71 9.17 -0.46
CA VAL A 250 9.14 10.04 0.57
C VAL A 250 7.93 9.42 1.26
N TYR A 251 7.22 8.51 0.60
CA TYR A 251 6.06 7.82 1.16
C TYR A 251 5.93 6.43 0.57
N SER A 252 5.66 5.45 1.42
CA SER A 252 5.38 4.09 1.00
C SER A 252 4.33 3.47 1.90
N LEU A 253 3.22 3.02 1.34
CA LEU A 253 2.24 2.16 1.98
C LEU A 253 2.04 0.93 1.09
N THR A 254 2.68 -0.18 1.47
CA THR A 254 2.62 -1.44 0.72
C THR A 254 1.97 -2.54 1.56
N GLU A 255 1.40 -3.53 0.90
CA GLU A 255 0.76 -4.67 1.55
C GLU A 255 1.47 -5.97 1.15
N GLN A 256 1.69 -6.86 2.11
CA GLN A 256 2.33 -8.15 1.89
C GLN A 256 1.63 -9.25 2.70
N ARG A 257 1.33 -10.37 2.04
CA ARG A 257 0.85 -11.58 2.71
C ARG A 257 2.03 -12.35 3.30
N ILE A 258 1.92 -12.72 4.56
CA ILE A 258 2.90 -13.49 5.31
C ILE A 258 2.27 -14.85 5.63
N GLY A 259 2.93 -15.95 5.25
CA GLY A 259 2.45 -17.30 5.58
C GLY A 259 1.00 -17.59 5.17
N ALA A 260 0.28 -18.37 6.00
CA ALA A 260 -1.11 -18.73 5.78
C ALA A 260 -2.06 -17.64 6.33
N ALA A 261 -2.14 -16.52 5.61
CA ALA A 261 -2.77 -15.26 6.05
C ALA A 261 -4.25 -15.31 6.48
N SER A 262 -4.93 -16.44 6.30
CA SER A 262 -6.37 -16.61 6.62
C SER A 262 -6.64 -17.70 7.66
N THR A 263 -5.59 -18.31 8.24
CA THR A 263 -5.75 -19.41 9.19
C THR A 263 -5.79 -18.87 10.61
N LEU A 264 -6.96 -18.94 11.25
CA LEU A 264 -7.07 -18.84 12.70
C LEU A 264 -6.11 -19.87 13.30
N ASP A 265 -5.19 -19.44 14.15
CA ASP A 265 -4.34 -20.38 14.88
C ASP A 265 -5.27 -21.27 15.72
N PRO A 266 -5.36 -22.58 15.43
CA PRO A 266 -6.30 -23.46 16.09
C PRO A 266 -6.00 -23.63 17.58
N ALA A 267 -4.76 -23.37 18.02
CA ALA A 267 -4.34 -23.49 19.41
C ALA A 267 -4.68 -22.23 20.23
N THR A 268 -4.48 -21.04 19.67
CA THR A 268 -4.69 -19.77 20.40
C THR A 268 -6.03 -19.11 20.10
N GLY A 269 -6.69 -19.53 19.01
CA GLY A 269 -7.86 -18.87 18.45
C GLY A 269 -7.57 -17.40 18.14
N ASP A 270 -6.32 -17.08 17.79
CA ASP A 270 -5.87 -15.77 17.36
C ASP A 270 -5.73 -15.75 15.84
N TYR A 271 -5.88 -14.58 15.24
CA TYR A 271 -5.74 -14.40 13.80
C TYR A 271 -4.28 -14.26 13.36
N MET A 272 -3.32 -14.49 14.26
CA MET A 272 -1.89 -14.27 14.04
C MET A 272 -1.07 -15.26 14.86
N GLY A 273 -0.20 -16.01 14.20
CA GLY A 273 0.70 -17.02 14.78
C GLY A 273 1.43 -17.86 13.73
N LEU A 274 0.80 -18.03 12.55
CA LEU A 274 1.34 -18.76 11.39
C LEU A 274 1.33 -17.93 10.08
N GLY A 275 0.95 -16.65 10.15
CA GLY A 275 0.80 -15.76 8.99
C GLY A 275 -0.30 -14.73 9.16
N GLY A 276 -0.37 -13.76 8.25
CA GLY A 276 -1.36 -12.69 8.21
C GLY A 276 -1.13 -11.72 7.06
N VAL A 277 -1.81 -10.58 7.07
CA VAL A 277 -1.56 -9.47 6.13
C VAL A 277 -0.79 -8.36 6.84
N ALA A 278 0.37 -8.01 6.29
CA ALA A 278 1.20 -6.92 6.74
C ALA A 278 0.96 -5.68 5.89
N ARG A 279 0.77 -4.51 6.51
CA ARG A 279 0.96 -3.22 5.84
C ARG A 279 2.22 -2.55 6.35
N ILE A 280 3.05 -2.12 5.41
CA ILE A 280 4.35 -1.51 5.69
C ILE A 280 4.21 -0.04 5.32
N LEU A 281 4.28 0.84 6.32
CA LEU A 281 4.16 2.27 6.17
C LEU A 281 5.52 2.94 6.39
N SER A 282 5.93 3.81 5.47
CA SER A 282 7.03 4.76 5.63
C SER A 282 6.57 6.14 5.17
N CYS A 283 6.95 7.17 5.92
CA CYS A 283 6.54 8.56 5.75
C CYS A 283 7.74 9.52 5.60
N GLY A 284 8.82 9.04 4.96
CA GLY A 284 10.02 9.82 4.62
C GLY A 284 11.28 9.10 5.10
N THR A 285 12.25 9.85 5.62
CA THR A 285 13.50 9.31 6.22
C THR A 285 13.27 8.59 7.56
N GLY A 286 12.02 8.29 7.89
CA GLY A 286 11.63 7.59 9.11
C GLY A 286 11.72 6.08 8.97
N GLN A 287 11.39 5.37 10.06
CA GLN A 287 11.35 3.92 10.07
C GLN A 287 10.13 3.39 9.28
N HIS A 288 10.30 2.20 8.71
CA HIS A 288 9.24 1.39 8.13
C HIS A 288 8.45 0.72 9.25
N GLN A 289 7.22 1.18 9.46
CA GLN A 289 6.29 0.66 10.45
C GLN A 289 5.51 -0.50 9.86
N VAL A 290 5.56 -1.66 10.52
CA VAL A 290 4.87 -2.88 10.09
C VAL A 290 3.62 -3.06 10.93
N PHE A 291 2.49 -3.02 10.26
CA PHE A 291 1.17 -3.23 10.84
C PHE A 291 0.65 -4.61 10.50
N ALA A 292 0.22 -5.36 11.50
CA ALA A 292 -0.53 -6.60 11.31
C ALA A 292 -2.03 -6.28 11.20
N LEU A 293 -2.70 -6.80 10.17
CA LEU A 293 -4.12 -6.56 9.95
C LEU A 293 -4.98 -7.78 10.28
N GLY A 294 -6.01 -7.57 11.10
CA GLY A 294 -7.05 -8.56 11.34
C GLY A 294 -8.14 -8.50 10.27
N LYS A 295 -8.82 -9.63 10.05
CA LYS A 295 -9.95 -9.76 9.10
C LYS A 295 -11.11 -8.81 9.40
N ASP A 296 -11.25 -8.38 10.65
CA ASP A 296 -12.27 -7.42 11.10
C ASP A 296 -11.87 -5.95 10.85
N GLY A 297 -10.78 -5.71 10.13
CA GLY A 297 -10.27 -4.37 9.80
C GLY A 297 -9.45 -3.73 10.92
N SER A 298 -9.23 -4.44 12.02
CA SER A 298 -8.27 -4.00 13.03
C SER A 298 -6.83 -4.00 12.50
N ALA A 299 -6.00 -3.15 13.07
CA ALA A 299 -4.58 -3.12 12.79
C ALA A 299 -3.78 -2.80 14.04
N GLU A 300 -2.55 -3.28 14.09
CA GLU A 300 -1.60 -2.95 15.14
C GLU A 300 -0.17 -2.86 14.59
N CYS A 301 0.58 -1.82 14.98
CA CYS A 301 2.01 -1.73 14.71
C CYS A 301 2.81 -2.75 15.56
N ILE A 302 3.28 -3.81 14.91
CA ILE A 302 3.97 -4.94 15.56
C ILE A 302 5.50 -4.81 15.56
N ALA A 303 6.06 -4.06 14.60
CA ALA A 303 7.49 -3.85 14.45
C ALA A 303 7.81 -2.57 13.67
N THR A 304 9.04 -2.07 13.83
CA THR A 304 9.59 -0.99 13.02
C THR A 304 11.00 -1.35 12.52
N PHE A 305 11.33 -0.94 11.30
CA PHE A 305 12.61 -1.25 10.66
C PHE A 305 13.25 0.02 10.08
N PRO A 306 14.58 0.18 10.14
CA PRO A 306 15.27 1.35 9.56
C PRO A 306 15.32 1.33 8.03
N ALA A 307 15.01 0.19 7.40
CA ALA A 307 14.98 0.00 5.96
C ALA A 307 13.76 -0.85 5.57
N PRO A 308 13.37 -0.91 4.28
CA PRO A 308 12.29 -1.78 3.84
C PRO A 308 12.54 -3.22 4.30
N PRO A 309 11.64 -3.83 5.10
CA PRO A 309 11.87 -5.15 5.67
C PRO A 309 11.84 -6.24 4.61
N GLU A 310 12.72 -7.22 4.74
CA GLU A 310 12.70 -8.43 3.93
C GLU A 310 11.62 -9.41 4.42
N TYR A 311 11.18 -10.31 3.54
CA TYR A 311 10.10 -11.26 3.84
C TYR A 311 10.37 -12.07 5.12
N LYS A 312 11.61 -12.52 5.33
CA LYS A 312 11.99 -13.28 6.54
C LYS A 312 11.85 -12.44 7.82
N GLN A 313 12.18 -11.15 7.77
CA GLN A 313 12.03 -10.25 8.92
C GLN A 313 10.54 -10.02 9.25
N LEU A 314 9.68 -10.03 8.23
CA LEU A 314 8.23 -9.99 8.42
C LEU A 314 7.70 -11.29 9.04
N GLU A 315 8.16 -12.46 8.59
CA GLU A 315 7.81 -13.73 9.24
C GLU A 315 8.22 -13.77 10.72
N GLU A 316 9.43 -13.30 11.05
CA GLU A 316 9.91 -13.17 12.43
C GLU A 316 9.04 -12.19 13.25
N ALA A 317 8.65 -11.05 12.68
CA ALA A 317 7.77 -10.09 13.33
C ALA A 317 6.38 -10.69 13.65
N PHE A 318 5.82 -11.51 12.75
CA PHE A 318 4.51 -12.15 12.91
C PHE A 318 4.52 -13.35 13.88
N THR A 319 5.67 -13.95 14.12
CA THR A 319 5.84 -15.05 15.10
C THR A 319 6.16 -14.55 16.51
N THR A 320 6.44 -13.25 16.66
CA THR A 320 6.70 -12.64 17.96
C THR A 320 5.39 -12.46 18.73
N THR A 321 5.40 -12.59 20.07
CA THR A 321 4.20 -12.51 20.93
C THR A 321 3.41 -11.20 20.80
N ARG A 322 4.04 -10.14 20.28
CA ARG A 322 3.46 -8.82 20.00
C ARG A 322 2.54 -8.78 18.76
N ALA A 323 2.58 -9.79 17.90
CA ALA A 323 1.69 -9.87 16.74
C ALA A 323 0.27 -10.33 17.10
N SER A 324 0.04 -10.70 18.36
CA SER A 324 -1.24 -11.18 18.86
C SER A 324 -2.24 -10.04 19.06
N LEU A 325 -3.03 -9.74 18.03
CA LEU A 325 -4.10 -8.73 18.09
C LEU A 325 -5.10 -9.03 19.23
N LYS A 326 -5.32 -10.31 19.56
CA LYS A 326 -6.20 -10.74 20.66
C LYS A 326 -5.64 -10.37 22.04
N LYS A 327 -4.33 -10.47 22.25
CA LYS A 327 -3.69 -10.10 23.52
C LYS A 327 -3.63 -8.59 23.69
N THR A 328 -3.30 -7.85 22.63
CA THR A 328 -3.31 -6.38 22.66
C THR A 328 -4.71 -5.83 22.95
N ARG A 329 -5.77 -6.43 22.37
CA ARG A 329 -7.17 -6.07 22.68
C ARG A 329 -7.58 -6.35 24.13
N ARG A 330 -6.97 -7.34 24.77
CA ARG A 330 -7.22 -7.67 26.19
C ARG A 330 -6.38 -6.83 27.15
N GLY A 331 -5.43 -6.03 26.64
CA GLY A 331 -4.45 -5.31 27.46
C GLY A 331 -3.34 -6.18 28.02
N ASP A 332 -3.24 -7.44 27.58
CA ASP A 332 -2.25 -8.41 28.04
C ASP A 332 -0.98 -8.30 27.17
N GLY A 333 -0.24 -7.19 27.28
CA GLY A 333 0.97 -6.99 26.49
C GLY A 333 1.57 -5.59 26.56
N ALA A 334 2.78 -5.44 25.99
CA ALA A 334 3.52 -4.17 25.89
C ALA A 334 2.67 -3.05 25.29
N GLU A 335 2.95 -1.79 25.66
CA GLU A 335 2.14 -0.60 25.35
C GLU A 335 1.50 -0.64 23.95
N SER A 336 0.16 -0.57 23.88
CA SER A 336 -0.58 -0.65 22.61
C SER A 336 -0.26 0.53 21.69
N GLU A 337 -0.50 0.39 20.38
CA GLU A 337 -0.34 1.50 19.42
C GLU A 337 -1.07 2.77 19.89
N GLU A 338 -2.28 2.62 20.41
CA GLU A 338 -3.10 3.70 20.97
C GLU A 338 -2.39 4.39 22.14
N GLN A 339 -1.77 3.64 23.06
CA GLN A 339 -1.00 4.21 24.17
C GLN A 339 0.26 4.96 23.69
N ARG A 340 0.93 4.46 22.65
CA ARG A 340 2.12 5.12 22.08
C ARG A 340 1.75 6.40 21.32
N LEU A 341 0.68 6.35 20.52
CA LEU A 341 0.15 7.54 19.84
C LEU A 341 -0.29 8.62 20.85
N LYS A 342 -0.87 8.25 21.99
CA LYS A 342 -1.16 9.21 23.08
C LYS A 342 0.09 9.93 23.56
N GLN A 343 1.18 9.21 23.79
CA GLN A 343 2.44 9.80 24.26
C GLN A 343 3.01 10.79 23.22
N THR A 344 2.90 10.47 21.93
CA THR A 344 3.35 11.35 20.83
C THR A 344 2.45 12.57 20.66
N ILE A 345 1.12 12.39 20.63
CA ILE A 345 0.15 13.47 20.48
C ILE A 345 0.17 14.40 21.70
N GLY A 346 0.33 13.88 22.91
CA GLY A 346 0.47 14.66 24.13
C GLY A 346 1.66 15.63 24.11
N LYS A 347 2.74 15.29 23.38
CA LYS A 347 3.90 16.16 23.17
C LYS A 347 3.67 17.23 22.09
N GLN A 348 2.75 17.01 21.14
CA GLN A 348 2.46 17.93 20.02
C GLN A 348 1.43 19.03 20.31
N LYS A 349 0.87 19.09 21.54
CA LYS A 349 -0.20 20.02 21.97
C LYS A 349 0.18 21.53 21.95
N THR A 350 1.33 21.91 21.42
CA THR A 350 1.85 23.29 21.44
C THR A 350 1.69 24.08 20.14
N LYS A 351 1.04 23.55 19.09
CA LYS A 351 0.79 24.31 17.85
C LYS A 351 -0.70 24.35 17.49
N ALA A 352 -1.27 25.55 17.61
CA ALA A 352 -2.66 25.87 17.36
C ALA A 352 -3.03 25.71 15.86
N GLY A 353 -4.06 24.91 15.60
CA GLY A 353 -4.70 24.77 14.29
C GLY A 353 -5.91 23.82 14.39
N THR A 354 -7.01 24.15 13.73
CA THR A 354 -8.22 23.31 13.68
C THR A 354 -7.88 21.95 13.05
N VAL A 355 -8.04 20.86 13.80
CA VAL A 355 -7.73 19.50 13.36
C VAL A 355 -8.93 18.93 12.59
N ASP A 356 -8.70 18.48 11.36
CA ASP A 356 -9.72 17.75 10.60
C ASP A 356 -9.76 16.28 11.05
N TRP A 357 -10.67 15.99 11.96
CA TRP A 357 -10.84 14.67 12.58
C TRP A 357 -11.54 13.64 11.70
N SER A 358 -12.23 14.07 10.65
CA SER A 358 -12.92 13.16 9.72
C SER A 358 -11.95 12.26 8.95
N LEU A 359 -10.65 12.61 8.95
CA LEU A 359 -9.59 11.85 8.31
C LEU A 359 -8.57 11.22 9.25
N LYS A 360 -8.83 11.27 10.55
CA LYS A 360 -8.01 10.61 11.57
C LYS A 360 -8.39 9.13 11.69
N SER A 361 -7.40 8.27 11.91
CA SER A 361 -7.65 6.85 12.13
C SER A 361 -8.44 6.65 13.44
N ALA A 362 -9.15 5.52 13.56
CA ALA A 362 -9.85 5.19 14.80
C ALA A 362 -8.89 5.17 16.01
N ALA A 363 -7.64 4.71 15.83
CA ALA A 363 -6.61 4.73 16.86
C ALA A 363 -6.17 6.15 17.24
N GLU A 364 -6.00 7.05 16.26
CA GLU A 364 -5.69 8.47 16.53
C GLU A 364 -6.82 9.16 17.29
N ILE A 365 -8.07 8.89 16.91
CA ILE A 365 -9.24 9.48 17.56
C ILE A 365 -9.32 8.99 19.01
N LYS A 366 -9.20 7.68 19.25
CA LYS A 366 -9.17 7.12 20.60
C LYS A 366 -8.05 7.73 21.44
N ALA A 367 -6.84 7.75 20.88
CA ALA A 367 -5.67 8.32 21.54
C ALA A 367 -5.87 9.80 21.89
N ALA A 368 -6.30 10.62 20.94
CA ALA A 368 -6.52 12.04 21.17
C ALA A 368 -7.63 12.32 22.19
N VAL A 369 -8.71 11.55 22.15
CA VAL A 369 -9.84 11.66 23.06
C VAL A 369 -9.42 11.34 24.49
N GLN A 370 -8.71 10.23 24.70
CA GLN A 370 -8.21 9.84 26.01
C GLN A 370 -7.05 10.73 26.50
N ALA A 371 -6.32 11.38 25.61
CA ALA A 371 -5.31 12.38 25.94
C ALA A 371 -5.92 13.76 26.27
N GLY A 372 -7.24 13.95 26.12
CA GLY A 372 -7.89 15.24 26.33
C GLY A 372 -7.40 16.32 25.36
N SER A 373 -7.10 15.94 24.12
CA SER A 373 -6.55 16.80 23.07
C SER A 373 -7.58 17.19 22.01
N VAL A 374 -8.84 16.79 22.17
CA VAL A 374 -9.95 17.14 21.29
C VAL A 374 -10.74 18.28 21.92
N ASP A 375 -11.09 19.31 21.13
CA ASP A 375 -12.02 20.35 21.58
C ASP A 375 -13.47 19.98 21.31
N PRO A 376 -14.45 20.34 22.19
CA PRO A 376 -15.86 20.03 21.96
C PRO A 376 -16.42 20.61 20.65
N ALA A 377 -15.83 21.71 20.15
CA ALA A 377 -16.20 22.31 18.87
C ALA A 377 -15.86 21.39 17.68
N ASP A 378 -14.77 20.65 17.78
CA ASP A 378 -14.29 19.76 16.71
C ASP A 378 -15.20 18.55 16.52
N VAL A 379 -15.83 18.06 17.59
CA VAL A 379 -16.74 16.90 17.59
C VAL A 379 -17.93 17.10 16.66
N MET A 380 -18.32 18.36 16.42
CA MET A 380 -19.43 18.70 15.53
C MET A 380 -19.12 18.33 14.06
N ALA A 381 -17.85 18.36 13.67
CA ALA A 381 -17.39 17.98 12.33
C ALA A 381 -17.16 16.48 12.17
N TRP A 382 -17.29 15.68 13.23
CA TRP A 382 -17.01 14.25 13.18
C TRP A 382 -18.07 13.48 12.41
N ASP A 383 -17.60 12.48 11.67
CA ASP A 383 -18.43 11.48 11.01
C ASP A 383 -18.88 10.40 12.02
N LYS A 384 -19.75 9.49 11.57
CA LYS A 384 -20.31 8.44 12.44
C LYS A 384 -19.22 7.48 12.94
N THR A 385 -18.17 7.26 12.16
CA THR A 385 -17.07 6.35 12.48
C THR A 385 -16.21 6.92 13.60
N ALA A 386 -15.82 8.19 13.48
CA ALA A 386 -15.06 8.92 14.49
C ALA A 386 -15.79 8.96 15.85
N LEU A 387 -17.09 9.27 15.82
CA LEU A 387 -17.91 9.32 17.03
C LEU A 387 -17.98 7.96 17.75
N ARG A 388 -18.07 6.87 16.99
CA ARG A 388 -18.05 5.51 17.56
C ARG A 388 -16.69 5.14 18.12
N ALA A 389 -15.61 5.51 17.42
CA ALA A 389 -14.25 5.29 17.90
C ALA A 389 -14.02 5.99 19.25
N ALA A 390 -14.44 7.25 19.37
CA ALA A 390 -14.33 8.02 20.61
C ALA A 390 -15.18 7.46 21.76
N LEU A 391 -16.44 7.10 21.52
CA LEU A 391 -17.29 6.48 22.55
C LEU A 391 -16.73 5.12 22.99
N SER A 392 -16.22 4.32 22.05
CA SER A 392 -15.52 3.08 22.35
C SER A 392 -14.25 3.31 23.17
N ALA A 393 -13.59 4.47 23.07
CA ALA A 393 -12.40 4.80 23.85
C ALA A 393 -12.69 4.98 25.35
N TRP A 394 -13.95 5.28 25.70
CA TRP A 394 -14.45 5.48 27.05
C TRP A 394 -15.41 4.38 27.52
N ASP A 395 -15.46 3.26 26.78
CA ASP A 395 -16.41 2.16 27.04
C ASP A 395 -17.88 2.60 27.11
N LEU A 396 -18.24 3.63 26.33
CA LEU A 396 -19.60 4.16 26.24
C LEU A 396 -20.39 3.53 25.08
N PRO A 397 -21.73 3.46 25.18
CA PRO A 397 -22.57 2.91 24.11
C PRO A 397 -22.37 3.65 22.77
N ALA A 398 -21.91 2.92 21.75
CA ALA A 398 -21.61 3.44 20.41
C ALA A 398 -22.77 3.27 19.38
N ALA A 399 -23.95 2.88 19.85
CA ALA A 399 -25.14 2.70 19.02
C ALA A 399 -26.04 3.96 19.01
N GLY A 400 -26.57 4.32 17.83
CA GLY A 400 -27.52 5.43 17.70
C GLY A 400 -27.38 6.25 16.40
N ARG A 401 -28.20 7.30 16.31
CA ARG A 401 -28.10 8.36 15.29
C ARG A 401 -26.92 9.28 15.61
N VAL A 402 -26.38 9.93 14.58
CA VAL A 402 -25.16 10.77 14.68
C VAL A 402 -25.29 11.84 15.77
N ASP A 403 -26.42 12.53 15.86
CA ASP A 403 -26.64 13.58 16.86
C ASP A 403 -26.60 13.05 18.30
N ALA A 404 -27.13 11.83 18.52
CA ALA A 404 -27.09 11.19 19.83
C ALA A 404 -25.66 10.76 20.21
N LEU A 405 -24.87 10.31 19.24
CA LEU A 405 -23.46 9.97 19.46
C LEU A 405 -22.64 11.23 19.77
N ARG A 406 -22.84 12.32 19.01
CA ARG A 406 -22.19 13.63 19.25
C ARG A 406 -22.48 14.15 20.64
N LYS A 407 -23.76 14.15 21.04
CA LYS A 407 -24.17 14.60 22.37
C LYS A 407 -23.46 13.81 23.48
N ARG A 408 -23.41 12.47 23.39
CA ARG A 408 -22.71 11.64 24.38
C ARG A 408 -21.22 11.94 24.47
N VAL A 409 -20.56 12.13 23.32
CA VAL A 409 -19.14 12.49 23.30
C VAL A 409 -18.92 13.83 24.00
N ILE A 410 -19.69 14.85 23.64
CA ILE A 410 -19.59 16.19 24.25
C ILE A 410 -19.90 16.15 25.76
N ASP A 411 -20.93 15.41 26.17
CA ASP A 411 -21.32 15.27 27.58
C ASP A 411 -20.21 14.61 28.40
N LYS A 412 -19.55 13.56 27.87
CA LYS A 412 -18.39 12.93 28.53
C LYS A 412 -17.17 13.85 28.59
N MET A 413 -16.93 14.67 27.55
CA MET A 413 -15.84 15.66 27.58
C MET A 413 -16.07 16.75 28.62
N LYS A 414 -17.31 17.19 28.82
CA LYS A 414 -17.67 18.18 29.83
C LYS A 414 -17.64 17.60 31.25
N ASN A 415 -17.99 16.32 31.39
CA ASN A 415 -18.07 15.62 32.67
C ASN A 415 -17.15 14.37 32.66
N PRO A 416 -15.82 14.54 32.74
CA PRO A 416 -14.89 13.41 32.63
C PRO A 416 -15.08 12.35 33.74
N ASN A 417 -15.60 12.76 34.90
CA ASN A 417 -15.80 11.91 36.09
C ASN A 417 -17.21 11.26 36.19
N ALA A 418 -18.10 11.52 35.23
CA ALA A 418 -19.42 10.89 35.13
C ALA A 418 -19.35 9.67 34.20
#